data_AF-A0A1Y5JN23-F1
#
_entry.id   AF-A0A1Y5JN23-F1
#
_cell.length_a   1.000
_cell.length_b   1.000
_cell.length_c   1.000
_cell.angle_alpha   90.00
_cell.angle_beta   90.00
_cell.angle_gamma   90.00
#
_symmetry.space_group_name_H-M   'P 1'
#
loop_
_entity.id
_entity.type
_entity.pdbx_description
1 polymer ?
#
loop_
_entity_poly.entity_id
_entity_poly.type
_entity_poly.pdbx_seq_one_letter_code
_entity_poly.pdbx_strand_id
1 'polypeptide(L)'
;MGVMGSAIFDAKQSYTTDLPNRVLCHQNSCRKPRLAYARELIIHINTIEAFFTENPTINLVSVLDQYVYRVNNAFYTPDSVIDYKPSAEAGFVPSADFKQYFSAIERTPYYKIEEQTLAIRQLMLKTGMSVIHRSEDSLLRIIVSGISNNQWGVAYSANSRYVPVIGERNLQGFEYDDVVKLADNTFYYQTN
;
A
#
# COMPACT_ATOMS: atom_id res chain seq x y z
N MET A 1 -7.58 -2.09 6.55
CA MET A 1 -8.09 -3.27 5.79
C MET A 1 -7.51 -3.43 4.37
N GLY A 2 -6.54 -2.62 3.91
CA GLY A 2 -6.12 -2.63 2.49
C GLY A 2 -5.27 -3.82 2.00
N VAL A 3 -4.61 -4.57 2.89
CA VAL A 3 -3.75 -5.71 2.51
C VAL A 3 -4.40 -7.08 2.80
N MET A 4 -5.55 -7.07 3.49
CA MET A 4 -6.23 -8.28 3.95
C MET A 4 -7.05 -8.97 2.85
N GLY A 5 -7.56 -8.23 1.87
CA GLY A 5 -8.54 -8.79 0.93
C GLY A 5 -7.99 -9.98 0.14
N SER A 6 -6.83 -9.84 -0.49
CA SER A 6 -6.26 -10.90 -1.33
C SER A 6 -5.80 -12.14 -0.57
N ALA A 7 -5.37 -12.01 0.70
CA ALA A 7 -4.86 -13.13 1.48
C ALA A 7 -5.97 -13.97 2.15
N ILE A 8 -7.16 -13.40 2.38
CA ILE A 8 -8.24 -14.06 3.13
C ILE A 8 -9.16 -14.88 2.22
N PHE A 9 -9.38 -14.47 0.97
CA PHE A 9 -10.36 -15.13 0.09
C PHE A 9 -9.94 -16.53 -0.41
N ASP A 10 -8.68 -16.94 -0.23
CA ASP A 10 -8.15 -18.25 -0.67
C ASP A 10 -7.81 -19.24 0.46
N ALA A 11 -8.08 -18.91 1.73
CA ALA A 11 -7.56 -19.69 2.86
C ALA A 11 -8.55 -20.77 3.39
N LYS A 12 -8.10 -22.03 3.46
CA LYS A 12 -8.80 -23.13 4.16
C LYS A 12 -8.80 -22.91 5.69
N GLN A 13 -9.81 -23.47 6.37
CA GLN A 13 -10.10 -23.28 7.80
C GLN A 13 -8.96 -23.63 8.79
N SER A 14 -7.91 -24.35 8.36
CA SER A 14 -6.70 -24.64 9.16
C SER A 14 -5.64 -23.54 9.16
N TYR A 15 -5.85 -22.42 8.45
CA TYR A 15 -4.89 -21.32 8.32
C TYR A 15 -4.96 -20.28 9.46
N THR A 16 -6.03 -20.25 10.25
CA THR A 16 -6.38 -19.10 11.11
C THR A 16 -5.51 -18.90 12.35
N THR A 17 -4.83 -19.94 12.85
CA THR A 17 -4.10 -19.87 14.13
C THR A 17 -2.64 -19.42 14.02
N ASP A 18 -2.07 -19.30 12.81
CA ASP A 18 -0.64 -18.96 12.56
C ASP A 18 -0.44 -17.85 11.50
N LEU A 19 -1.52 -17.22 11.03
CA LEU A 19 -1.50 -16.22 9.94
C LEU A 19 -0.49 -15.08 10.13
N PRO A 20 -0.33 -14.46 11.32
CA PRO A 20 0.60 -13.34 11.48
C PRO A 20 2.06 -13.75 11.26
N ASN A 21 2.47 -14.86 11.89
CA ASN A 21 3.85 -15.36 11.85
C ASN A 21 4.24 -15.96 10.48
N ARG A 22 3.27 -16.38 9.66
CA ARG A 22 3.52 -16.87 8.28
C ARG A 22 3.82 -15.76 7.29
N VAL A 23 3.48 -14.51 7.62
CA VAL A 23 3.80 -13.35 6.77
C VAL A 23 5.26 -12.92 6.97
N LEU A 24 5.83 -13.16 8.15
CA LEU A 24 7.24 -12.94 8.44
C LEU A 24 8.10 -13.95 7.68
N CYS A 25 9.13 -13.43 7.01
CA CYS A 25 9.94 -14.21 6.10
C CYS A 25 11.44 -14.02 6.34
N HIS A 26 11.96 -14.78 7.30
CA HIS A 26 13.39 -14.83 7.60
C HIS A 26 14.12 -15.95 6.84
N GLN A 27 13.38 -16.97 6.40
CA GLN A 27 13.97 -18.12 5.72
C GLN A 27 14.34 -17.77 4.27
N ASN A 28 15.49 -18.27 3.82
CA ASN A 28 15.97 -18.05 2.45
C ASN A 28 14.96 -18.48 1.37
N SER A 29 14.15 -19.50 1.65
CA SER A 29 13.12 -20.05 0.76
C SER A 29 12.08 -19.00 0.34
N CYS A 30 11.73 -18.07 1.22
CA CYS A 30 10.79 -16.99 0.93
C CYS A 30 11.49 -15.63 0.76
N ARG A 31 12.61 -15.39 1.47
CA ARG A 31 13.25 -14.07 1.55
C ARG A 31 13.96 -13.70 0.26
N LYS A 32 14.64 -14.68 -0.36
CA LYS A 32 15.32 -14.47 -1.64
C LYS A 32 14.33 -14.08 -2.75
N PRO A 33 13.21 -14.78 -2.95
CA PRO A 33 12.16 -14.34 -3.88
C PRO A 33 11.65 -12.93 -3.60
N ARG A 34 11.34 -12.59 -2.33
CA ARG A 34 10.88 -11.23 -1.96
C ARG A 34 11.89 -10.16 -2.32
N LEU A 35 13.18 -10.38 -2.02
CA LEU A 35 14.24 -9.43 -2.36
C LEU A 35 14.47 -9.30 -3.88
N ALA A 36 14.35 -10.40 -4.63
CA ALA A 36 14.44 -10.35 -6.10
C ALA A 36 13.31 -9.51 -6.69
N TYR A 37 12.07 -9.80 -6.27
CA TYR A 37 10.89 -9.05 -6.68
C TYR A 37 10.96 -7.57 -6.25
N ALA A 38 11.40 -7.28 -5.03
CA ALA A 38 11.58 -5.91 -4.56
C ALA A 38 12.59 -5.12 -5.41
N ARG A 39 13.64 -5.78 -5.93
CA ARG A 39 14.59 -5.13 -6.86
C ARG A 39 13.96 -4.84 -8.22
N GLU A 40 13.09 -5.72 -8.72
CA GLU A 40 12.36 -5.48 -9.96
C GLU A 40 11.46 -4.24 -9.86
N LEU A 41 10.85 -3.98 -8.69
CA LEU A 41 10.00 -2.82 -8.48
C LEU A 41 10.74 -1.47 -8.52
N ILE A 42 12.06 -1.45 -8.29
CA ILE A 42 12.86 -0.21 -8.24
C ILE A 42 12.76 0.58 -9.54
N ILE A 43 12.66 -0.10 -10.68
CA ILE A 43 12.58 0.55 -11.99
C ILE A 43 11.33 1.43 -12.13
N HIS A 44 10.31 1.23 -11.30
CA HIS A 44 9.05 1.96 -11.33
C HIS A 44 9.01 3.15 -10.37
N ILE A 45 10.00 3.32 -9.48
CA ILE A 45 9.99 4.38 -8.46
C ILE A 45 9.81 5.76 -9.08
N ASN A 46 10.56 6.09 -10.14
CA ASN A 46 10.46 7.41 -10.78
C ASN A 46 9.07 7.67 -11.37
N THR A 47 8.43 6.65 -11.95
CA THR A 47 7.05 6.75 -12.46
C THR A 47 6.05 7.00 -11.32
N ILE A 48 6.23 6.30 -10.20
CA ILE A 48 5.37 6.44 -9.03
C ILE A 48 5.55 7.83 -8.38
N GLU A 49 6.79 8.28 -8.20
CA GLU A 49 7.14 9.61 -7.70
C GLU A 49 6.54 10.73 -8.55
N ALA A 50 6.64 10.61 -9.89
CA ALA A 50 6.06 11.56 -10.83
C ALA A 50 4.53 11.65 -10.65
N PHE A 51 3.84 10.50 -10.56
CA PHE A 51 2.39 10.46 -10.34
C PHE A 51 1.98 11.26 -9.08
N PHE A 52 2.64 11.03 -7.94
CA PHE A 52 2.30 11.75 -6.72
C PHE A 52 2.69 13.23 -6.76
N THR A 53 3.69 13.60 -7.56
CA THR A 53 4.11 14.99 -7.72
C THR A 53 3.11 15.76 -8.60
N GLU A 54 2.57 15.12 -9.63
CA GLU A 54 1.51 15.66 -10.49
C GLU A 54 0.14 15.68 -9.79
N ASN A 55 -0.07 14.81 -8.79
CA ASN A 55 -1.33 14.66 -8.07
C ASN A 55 -1.15 14.88 -6.55
N PRO A 56 -0.82 16.10 -6.10
CA PRO A 56 -0.45 16.37 -4.70
C PRO A 56 -1.57 16.15 -3.68
N THR A 57 -2.83 16.09 -4.13
CA THR A 57 -3.98 15.79 -3.26
C THR A 57 -4.16 14.30 -3.02
N ILE A 58 -3.44 13.43 -3.74
CA ILE A 58 -3.46 11.99 -3.57
C ILE A 58 -2.23 11.61 -2.77
N ASN A 59 -2.42 10.89 -1.67
CA ASN A 59 -1.32 10.37 -0.86
C ASN A 59 -1.35 8.84 -0.76
N LEU A 60 -2.48 8.20 -0.99
CA LEU A 60 -2.63 6.75 -0.90
C LEU A 60 -3.40 6.20 -2.10
N VAL A 61 -2.87 5.15 -2.72
CA VAL A 61 -3.57 4.31 -3.68
C VAL A 61 -3.43 2.86 -3.22
N SER A 62 -4.54 2.14 -3.09
CA SER A 62 -4.57 0.73 -2.75
C SER A 62 -5.47 -0.01 -3.72
N VAL A 63 -5.03 -1.17 -4.19
CA VAL A 63 -5.77 -1.97 -5.17
C VAL A 63 -6.01 -3.34 -4.57
N LEU A 64 -7.28 -3.75 -4.55
CA LEU A 64 -7.68 -5.11 -4.21
C LEU A 64 -7.92 -5.92 -5.49
N ASP A 65 -8.62 -5.32 -6.45
CA ASP A 65 -8.78 -5.84 -7.81
C ASP A 65 -8.98 -4.69 -8.82
N GLN A 66 -9.23 -5.03 -10.09
CA GLN A 66 -9.38 -4.05 -11.18
C GLN A 66 -10.54 -3.05 -10.99
N TYR A 67 -11.58 -3.41 -10.24
CA TYR A 67 -12.77 -2.61 -9.99
C TYR A 67 -12.93 -2.19 -8.52
N VAL A 68 -12.17 -2.79 -7.61
CA VAL A 68 -12.19 -2.51 -6.17
C VAL A 68 -10.84 -1.94 -5.75
N TYR A 69 -10.84 -0.65 -5.48
CA TYR A 69 -9.63 0.09 -5.12
C TYR A 69 -9.96 1.22 -4.16
N ARG A 70 -8.93 1.78 -3.54
CA ARG A 70 -9.01 2.89 -2.60
C ARG A 70 -8.05 3.98 -3.03
N VAL A 71 -8.54 5.21 -3.03
CA VAL A 71 -7.71 6.42 -3.16
C VAL A 71 -7.97 7.31 -1.95
N ASN A 72 -6.93 7.62 -1.20
CA ASN A 72 -7.01 8.34 0.07
C ASN A 72 -8.03 7.69 1.03
N ASN A 73 -9.19 8.30 1.27
CA ASN A 73 -10.25 7.77 2.13
C ASN A 73 -11.47 7.23 1.37
N ALA A 74 -11.48 7.36 0.05
CA ALA A 74 -12.56 6.89 -0.80
C ALA A 74 -12.28 5.47 -1.32
N PHE A 75 -13.24 4.58 -1.12
CA PHE A 75 -13.27 3.25 -1.70
C PHE A 75 -14.18 3.26 -2.92
N TYR A 76 -13.65 2.73 -4.01
CA TYR A 76 -14.30 2.66 -5.31
C TYR A 76 -14.72 1.21 -5.54
N THR A 77 -15.99 1.02 -5.84
CA THR A 77 -16.57 -0.26 -6.27
C THR A 77 -17.31 -0.05 -7.59
N PRO A 78 -17.68 -1.11 -8.32
CA PRO A 78 -18.48 -0.97 -9.54
C PRO A 78 -19.75 -0.14 -9.33
N ASP A 79 -20.44 -0.40 -8.23
CA ASP A 79 -21.77 0.11 -7.90
C ASP A 79 -21.76 1.39 -7.06
N SER A 80 -20.68 1.72 -6.36
CA SER A 80 -20.67 2.86 -5.45
C SER A 80 -19.28 3.44 -5.19
N VAL A 81 -19.27 4.63 -4.59
CA VAL A 81 -18.09 5.19 -3.93
C VAL A 81 -18.42 5.37 -2.45
N ILE A 82 -17.58 4.84 -1.57
CA ILE A 82 -17.71 4.98 -0.12
C ILE A 82 -16.59 5.88 0.38
N ASP A 83 -16.91 7.11 0.77
CA ASP A 83 -15.95 8.09 1.28
C ASP A 83 -16.02 8.17 2.80
N TYR A 84 -14.90 7.89 3.44
CA TYR A 84 -14.78 7.93 4.89
C TYR A 84 -14.25 9.27 5.34
N LYS A 85 -14.82 9.82 6.42
CA LYS A 85 -14.19 10.97 7.07
C LYS A 85 -12.87 10.50 7.71
N PRO A 86 -11.74 11.18 7.46
CA PRO A 86 -10.50 10.85 8.13
C PRO A 86 -10.70 10.97 9.64
N SER A 87 -10.38 9.91 10.40
CA SER A 87 -10.21 10.04 11.85
C SER A 87 -8.98 10.89 12.13
N ALA A 88 -8.96 11.52 13.32
CA ALA A 88 -7.77 12.25 13.81
C ALA A 88 -6.51 11.37 13.85
N GLU A 89 -6.66 10.04 13.83
CA GLU A 89 -5.58 9.07 13.80
C GLU A 89 -5.75 8.06 12.64
N ALA A 90 -4.64 7.83 11.93
CA ALA A 90 -4.30 6.66 11.12
C ALA A 90 -4.80 6.56 9.66
N GLY A 91 -3.85 6.75 8.75
CA GLY A 91 -3.95 6.59 7.29
C GLY A 91 -4.30 5.20 6.74
N PHE A 92 -4.92 4.30 7.52
CA PHE A 92 -5.32 2.96 7.04
C PHE A 92 -6.64 2.39 7.61
N VAL A 93 -7.18 2.94 8.70
CA VAL A 93 -8.44 2.49 9.32
C VAL A 93 -9.55 3.50 8.97
N PRO A 94 -10.60 3.09 8.23
CA PRO A 94 -11.72 3.97 7.97
C PRO A 94 -12.49 4.28 9.27
N SER A 95 -12.96 5.52 9.42
CA SER A 95 -13.82 5.87 10.55
C SER A 95 -15.20 5.21 10.42
N ALA A 96 -16.01 5.25 11.48
CA ALA A 96 -17.40 4.80 11.42
C ALA A 96 -18.32 5.78 10.63
N ASP A 97 -17.83 7.00 10.35
CA ASP A 97 -18.57 8.04 9.64
C ASP A 97 -18.19 8.04 8.16
N PHE A 98 -19.13 7.61 7.32
CA PHE A 98 -18.94 7.51 5.88
C PHE A 98 -20.13 8.07 5.12
N LYS A 99 -19.89 8.46 3.88
CA LYS A 99 -20.91 8.76 2.88
C LYS A 99 -20.77 7.77 1.73
N GLN A 100 -21.89 7.21 1.30
CA GLN A 100 -21.93 6.34 0.14
C GLN A 100 -22.68 7.03 -1.00
N TYR A 101 -22.08 7.00 -2.19
CA TYR A 101 -22.58 7.66 -3.40
C TYR A 101 -22.85 6.60 -4.45
N PHE A 102 -24.09 6.55 -4.94
CA PHE A 102 -24.54 5.54 -5.90
C PHE A 102 -24.81 6.14 -7.28
N SER A 103 -25.40 7.34 -7.33
CA SER A 103 -25.79 7.95 -8.60
C SER A 103 -24.59 8.57 -9.32
N ALA A 104 -24.66 8.62 -10.65
CA ALA A 104 -23.61 9.24 -11.47
C ALA A 104 -23.38 10.72 -11.09
N ILE A 105 -24.46 11.44 -10.75
CA ILE A 105 -24.39 12.85 -10.35
C ILE A 105 -23.60 12.99 -9.04
N GLU A 106 -23.91 12.16 -8.04
CA GLU A 106 -23.20 12.16 -6.76
C GLU A 106 -21.74 11.70 -6.89
N ARG A 107 -21.45 10.82 -7.85
CA ARG A 107 -20.09 10.32 -8.14
C ARG A 107 -19.24 11.34 -8.91
N THR A 108 -19.81 12.46 -9.38
CA THR A 108 -19.10 13.44 -10.22
C THR A 108 -17.73 13.89 -9.68
N PRO A 109 -17.58 14.21 -8.38
CA PRO A 109 -16.27 14.60 -7.82
C PRO A 109 -15.21 13.50 -7.90
N TYR A 110 -15.61 12.23 -7.98
CA TYR A 110 -14.74 11.06 -7.94
C TYR A 110 -14.29 10.59 -9.33
N TYR A 111 -15.00 10.94 -10.41
CA TYR A 111 -14.60 10.56 -11.77
C TYR A 111 -13.21 11.07 -12.14
N LYS A 112 -12.90 12.31 -11.76
CA LYS A 112 -11.58 12.89 -12.02
C LYS A 112 -10.46 12.09 -11.32
N ILE A 113 -10.70 11.66 -10.09
CA ILE A 113 -9.72 10.85 -9.33
C ILE A 113 -9.59 9.45 -9.95
N GLU A 114 -10.70 8.85 -10.37
CA GLU A 114 -10.70 7.55 -11.04
C GLU A 114 -9.86 7.56 -12.32
N GLU A 115 -10.00 8.61 -13.14
CA GLU A 115 -9.22 8.83 -14.36
C GLU A 115 -7.74 9.11 -14.03
N GLN A 116 -7.46 10.03 -13.12
CA GLN A 116 -6.10 10.39 -12.69
C GLN A 116 -5.32 9.18 -12.16
N THR A 117 -5.99 8.27 -11.44
CA THR A 117 -5.35 7.09 -10.85
C THR A 117 -5.30 5.87 -11.77
N LEU A 118 -5.88 5.91 -12.97
CA LEU A 118 -5.98 4.72 -13.82
C LEU A 118 -4.62 4.11 -14.16
N ALA A 119 -3.67 4.94 -14.61
CA ALA A 119 -2.34 4.47 -15.02
C ALA A 119 -1.56 3.84 -13.86
N ILE A 120 -1.60 4.46 -12.68
CA ILE A 120 -0.91 3.94 -11.49
C ILE A 120 -1.57 2.65 -11.00
N ARG A 121 -2.90 2.53 -11.04
CA ARG A 121 -3.62 1.30 -10.68
C ARG A 121 -3.32 0.15 -11.65
N GLN A 122 -3.24 0.43 -12.94
CA GLN A 122 -2.84 -0.57 -13.95
C GLN A 122 -1.40 -1.05 -13.73
N LEU A 123 -0.49 -0.13 -13.39
CA LEU A 123 0.88 -0.49 -13.01
C LEU A 123 0.88 -1.40 -11.78
N MET A 124 0.13 -1.04 -10.74
CA MET A 124 -0.01 -1.83 -9.51
C MET A 124 -0.52 -3.24 -9.77
N LEU A 125 -1.57 -3.40 -10.58
CA LEU A 125 -2.10 -4.70 -10.97
C LEU A 125 -1.07 -5.52 -11.77
N LYS A 126 -0.38 -4.89 -12.73
CA LYS A 126 0.60 -5.55 -13.58
C LYS A 126 1.80 -6.06 -12.78
N THR A 127 2.26 -5.28 -11.82
CA THR A 127 3.44 -5.65 -11.03
C THR A 127 3.06 -6.51 -9.83
N GLY A 128 1.87 -6.35 -9.24
CA GLY A 128 1.45 -7.01 -8.00
C GLY A 128 1.62 -6.15 -6.75
N MET A 129 1.64 -4.82 -6.88
CA MET A 129 1.69 -3.89 -5.74
C MET A 129 0.28 -3.74 -5.14
N SER A 130 0.14 -3.92 -3.83
CA SER A 130 -1.17 -3.81 -3.15
C SER A 130 -1.47 -2.38 -2.71
N VAL A 131 -0.46 -1.65 -2.24
CA VAL A 131 -0.62 -0.26 -1.76
C VAL A 131 0.60 0.55 -2.14
N ILE A 132 0.36 1.81 -2.51
CA ILE A 132 1.38 2.83 -2.58
C ILE A 132 0.93 4.01 -1.70
N HIS A 133 1.81 4.47 -0.81
CA HIS A 133 1.55 5.57 0.11
C HIS A 133 2.73 6.54 0.12
N ARG A 134 2.46 7.82 -0.17
CA ARG A 134 3.39 8.95 0.00
C ARG A 134 3.05 9.70 1.28
N SER A 135 3.98 9.74 2.23
CA SER A 135 3.87 10.56 3.45
C SER A 135 4.50 11.95 3.26
N GLU A 136 4.27 12.85 4.24
CA GLU A 136 4.60 14.29 4.19
C GLU A 136 6.07 14.59 3.84
N ASP A 137 7.01 13.72 4.21
CA ASP A 137 8.44 13.87 3.86
C ASP A 137 8.85 13.33 2.48
N SER A 138 7.88 13.15 1.57
CA SER A 138 8.07 12.46 0.28
C SER A 138 8.66 11.05 0.42
N LEU A 139 8.47 10.43 1.59
CA LEU A 139 8.72 9.01 1.78
C LEU A 139 7.62 8.24 1.04
N LEU A 140 8.02 7.53 0.00
CA LEU A 140 7.20 6.61 -0.75
C LEU A 140 7.32 5.21 -0.16
N ARG A 141 6.19 4.60 0.14
CA ARG A 141 6.12 3.19 0.53
C ARG A 141 5.23 2.42 -0.42
N ILE A 142 5.79 1.36 -0.96
CA ILE A 142 5.13 0.38 -1.80
C ILE A 142 4.97 -0.87 -0.95
N ILE A 143 3.74 -1.25 -0.63
CA ILE A 143 3.41 -2.49 0.06
C ILE A 143 3.02 -3.52 -0.99
N VAL A 144 3.74 -4.63 -1.02
CA VAL A 144 3.46 -5.73 -1.96
C VAL A 144 2.41 -6.65 -1.37
N SER A 145 2.61 -7.10 -0.13
CA SER A 145 1.70 -8.00 0.56
C SER A 145 1.92 -7.92 2.07
N GLY A 146 0.98 -8.46 2.84
CA GLY A 146 0.98 -8.36 4.28
C GLY A 146 -0.38 -8.66 4.91
N ILE A 147 -0.39 -8.93 6.22
CA ILE A 147 -1.60 -9.05 7.03
C ILE A 147 -1.38 -8.22 8.30
N SER A 148 -2.30 -7.29 8.57
CA SER A 148 -2.24 -6.41 9.73
C SER A 148 -0.94 -5.57 9.76
N ASN A 149 -0.22 -5.60 10.87
CA ASN A 149 1.10 -5.03 11.13
C ASN A 149 2.24 -5.75 10.40
N ASN A 150 2.03 -6.98 9.94
CA ASN A 150 3.03 -7.71 9.16
C ASN A 150 2.92 -7.33 7.68
N GLN A 151 3.83 -6.50 7.18
CA GLN A 151 3.81 -6.02 5.80
C GLN A 151 5.21 -6.06 5.23
N TRP A 152 5.34 -6.22 3.91
CA TRP A 152 6.64 -6.08 3.25
C TRP A 152 6.53 -5.36 1.92
N GLY A 153 7.64 -4.78 1.50
CA GLY A 153 7.73 -4.11 0.21
C GLY A 153 8.96 -3.22 0.10
N VAL A 154 8.80 -2.07 -0.56
CA VAL A 154 9.88 -1.14 -0.88
C VAL A 154 9.58 0.23 -0.27
N ALA A 155 10.57 0.79 0.42
CA ALA A 155 10.57 2.18 0.87
C ALA A 155 11.58 2.98 0.05
N TYR A 156 11.16 4.15 -0.43
CA TYR A 156 11.99 5.10 -1.15
C TYR A 156 11.83 6.49 -0.54
N SER A 157 12.93 7.23 -0.37
CA SER A 157 12.88 8.63 0.02
C SER A 157 13.90 9.45 -0.74
N ALA A 158 13.48 10.53 -1.40
CA ALA A 158 14.42 11.47 -1.99
C ALA A 158 15.38 12.10 -0.95
N ASN A 159 15.00 12.09 0.34
CA ASN A 159 15.85 12.52 1.45
C ASN A 159 16.80 11.39 1.86
N SER A 160 18.09 11.57 1.57
CA SER A 160 19.14 10.59 1.89
C SER A 160 19.37 10.34 3.38
N ARG A 161 18.71 11.11 4.27
CA ARG A 161 18.74 10.88 5.72
C ARG A 161 17.76 9.81 6.18
N TYR A 162 16.76 9.48 5.37
CA TYR A 162 15.82 8.43 5.72
C TYR A 162 16.45 7.05 5.48
N VAL A 163 16.65 6.31 6.57
CA VAL A 163 17.08 4.92 6.54
C VAL A 163 16.19 4.16 7.50
N PRO A 164 15.35 3.20 7.06
CA PRO A 164 14.56 2.39 7.97
C PRO A 164 15.51 1.55 8.84
N VAL A 165 15.26 1.51 10.14
CA VAL A 165 16.09 0.81 11.13
C VAL A 165 15.29 -0.31 11.78
N ILE A 166 15.85 -1.51 11.84
CA ILE A 166 15.23 -2.67 12.51
C ILE A 166 14.98 -2.32 13.99
N GLY A 167 13.79 -2.63 14.49
CA GLY A 167 13.31 -2.30 15.83
C GLY A 167 12.69 -0.91 15.96
N GLU A 168 12.86 -0.02 14.97
CA GLU A 168 12.15 1.26 14.94
C GLU A 168 10.76 1.11 14.30
N ARG A 169 9.84 2.00 14.68
CA ARG A 169 8.47 2.01 14.13
C ARG A 169 8.38 2.95 12.93
N ASN A 170 7.68 2.50 11.90
CA ASN A 170 7.32 3.33 10.76
C ASN A 170 6.21 4.34 11.14
N LEU A 171 5.84 5.22 10.21
CA LEU A 171 4.78 6.23 10.44
C LEU A 171 3.38 5.65 10.72
N GLN A 172 3.14 4.36 10.51
CA GLN A 172 1.91 3.66 10.93
C GLN A 172 2.04 3.03 12.32
N GLY A 173 3.20 3.12 12.96
CA GLY A 173 3.48 2.49 14.24
C GLY A 173 3.88 1.01 14.15
N PHE A 174 4.16 0.48 12.95
CA PHE A 174 4.61 -0.92 12.78
C PHE A 174 6.13 -1.02 12.87
N GLU A 175 6.62 -1.98 13.61
CA GLU A 175 8.04 -2.14 13.90
C GLU A 175 8.74 -2.78 12.69
N TYR A 176 9.89 -2.26 12.29
CA TYR A 176 10.71 -2.87 11.25
C TYR A 176 11.39 -4.13 11.76
N ASP A 177 11.16 -5.24 11.07
CA ASP A 177 11.65 -6.58 11.43
C ASP A 177 12.79 -7.05 10.51
N ASP A 178 12.77 -6.69 9.23
CA ASP A 178 13.88 -6.91 8.29
C ASP A 178 14.02 -5.69 7.37
N VAL A 179 15.26 -5.26 7.13
CA VAL A 179 15.58 -4.14 6.25
C VAL A 179 16.81 -4.50 5.43
N VAL A 180 16.72 -4.30 4.11
CA VAL A 180 17.85 -4.50 3.19
C VAL A 180 17.95 -3.32 2.23
N LYS A 181 19.10 -2.66 2.20
CA LYS A 181 19.39 -1.65 1.18
C LYS A 181 19.41 -2.32 -0.19
N LEU A 182 18.59 -1.83 -1.12
CA LEU A 182 18.52 -2.38 -2.49
C LEU A 182 19.27 -1.49 -3.49
N ALA A 183 19.16 -0.17 -3.31
CA ALA A 183 19.84 0.85 -4.08
C ALA A 183 20.02 2.11 -3.21
N ASP A 184 20.56 3.19 -3.78
CA ASP A 184 20.56 4.46 -3.07
C ASP A 184 19.14 4.92 -2.77
N ASN A 185 18.94 5.37 -1.53
CA ASN A 185 17.66 5.85 -1.02
C ASN A 185 16.49 4.85 -1.11
N THR A 186 16.77 3.57 -1.37
CA THR A 186 15.76 2.54 -1.65
C THR A 186 16.03 1.28 -0.82
N PHE A 187 15.03 0.86 -0.06
CA PHE A 187 15.15 -0.22 0.91
C PHE A 187 14.01 -1.20 0.76
N TYR A 188 14.32 -2.49 0.80
CA TYR A 188 13.35 -3.50 1.17
C TYR A 188 13.06 -3.36 2.65
N TYR A 189 11.80 -3.55 3.03
CA TYR A 189 11.41 -3.67 4.43
C TYR A 189 10.40 -4.79 4.64
N GLN A 190 10.41 -5.34 5.85
CA GLN A 190 9.37 -6.15 6.47
C GLN A 190 9.05 -5.56 7.84
N THR A 191 7.79 -5.56 8.23
CA THR A 191 7.33 -5.14 9.56
C THR A 191 6.72 -6.30 10.34
N ASN A 192 6.69 -6.12 11.67
CA ASN A 192 6.00 -6.95 12.65
C ASN A 192 5.15 -6.07 13.58
#